data_AF-Q4T806-F1
#
_entry.id   AF-Q4T806-F1
#
_cell.length_a   1.000
_cell.length_b   1.000
_cell.length_c   1.000
_cell.angle_alpha   90.00
_cell.angle_beta   90.00
_cell.angle_gamma   90.00
#
_symmetry.space_group_name_H-M   'P 1'
#
loop_
_entity.id
_entity.type
_entity.pdbx_description
1 polymer ?
#
loop_
_entity_poly.entity_id
_entity_poly.type
_entity_poly.pdbx_seq_one_letter_code
_entity_poly.pdbx_strand_id
1 'polypeptide(L)'
;MVFAIEEINNSTELLPGIRLGYQIYDSCAAVPIAVHAAFQLLNGLDPVFDTGDNCSQSGMVMAIVGESGSTHSISISRVIGSFDIPLVSHFSTCACLSDKQMYPTFFRTIPSDQFQADALAKLVKHFGWTWIGAVCSDSDYGNNGIAAFLRAAQKEGICVEYSECL
;
A
#
# COMPACT_ATOMS: atom_id res chain seq x y z
N MET A 1 9.81 1.22 12.18
CA MET A 1 10.56 0.16 11.48
C MET A 1 11.84 -0.19 12.19
N VAL A 2 12.79 0.75 12.37
CA VAL A 2 14.11 0.50 13.02
C VAL A 2 13.97 -0.23 14.37
N PHE A 3 13.11 0.27 15.27
CA PHE A 3 12.82 -0.38 16.56
C PHE A 3 12.46 -1.87 16.43
N ALA A 4 11.53 -2.23 15.56
CA ALA A 4 11.11 -3.62 15.37
C ALA A 4 12.24 -4.49 14.82
N ILE A 5 13.09 -3.95 13.94
CA ILE A 5 14.26 -4.65 13.43
C ILE A 5 15.29 -4.90 14.55
N GLU A 6 15.49 -3.92 15.43
CA GLU A 6 16.38 -4.07 16.59
C GLU A 6 15.85 -5.13 17.57
N GLU A 7 14.55 -5.15 17.84
CA GLU A 7 13.94 -6.21 18.65
C GLU A 7 14.10 -7.60 18.03
N ILE A 8 13.88 -7.73 16.71
CA ILE A 8 14.08 -9.00 15.99
C ILE A 8 15.54 -9.44 16.09
N ASN A 9 16.48 -8.54 15.81
CA ASN A 9 17.91 -8.83 15.84
C ASN A 9 18.43 -9.18 17.24
N ASN A 10 17.74 -8.75 18.29
CA ASN A 10 18.08 -9.07 19.68
C ASN A 10 17.31 -10.29 20.23
N SER A 11 16.41 -10.87 19.44
CA SER A 11 15.65 -12.06 19.83
C SER A 11 16.50 -13.33 19.68
N THR A 12 16.44 -14.22 20.68
CA THR A 12 17.00 -15.57 20.56
C THR A 12 16.02 -16.56 19.94
N GLU A 13 14.74 -16.18 19.80
CA GLU A 13 13.68 -17.04 19.26
C GLU A 13 13.40 -16.75 17.80
N LEU A 14 13.44 -15.48 17.40
CA LEU A 14 13.08 -15.04 16.05
C LEU A 14 14.35 -14.78 15.22
N LEU A 15 14.55 -15.60 14.18
CA LEU A 15 15.69 -15.52 13.25
C LEU A 15 17.08 -15.66 13.92
N PRO A 16 17.33 -16.71 14.74
CA PRO A 16 18.63 -16.89 15.39
C PRO A 16 19.76 -17.06 14.36
N GLY A 17 20.85 -16.30 14.53
CA GLY A 17 22.00 -16.33 13.63
C GLY A 17 21.85 -15.52 12.33
N ILE A 18 20.70 -14.86 12.13
CA ILE A 18 20.45 -13.96 11.00
C ILE A 18 20.29 -12.55 11.54
N ARG A 19 20.92 -11.57 10.87
CA ARG A 19 20.76 -10.15 11.19
C ARG A 19 20.06 -9.43 10.06
N LEU A 20 18.92 -8.81 10.35
CA LEU A 20 18.18 -7.98 9.43
C LEU A 20 18.85 -6.61 9.28
N GLY A 21 19.18 -6.25 8.04
CA GLY A 21 19.54 -4.89 7.64
C GLY A 21 18.33 -4.14 7.06
N TYR A 22 18.50 -2.85 6.78
CA TYR A 22 17.46 -2.04 6.15
C TYR A 22 18.05 -0.90 5.30
N GLN A 23 17.29 -0.48 4.30
CA GLN A 23 17.44 0.80 3.59
C GLN A 23 16.11 1.55 3.72
N ILE A 24 16.16 2.82 4.12
CA ILE A 24 14.96 3.64 4.35
C ILE A 24 15.06 4.88 3.50
N TYR A 25 14.01 5.13 2.71
CA TYR A 25 13.86 6.30 1.85
C TYR A 25 12.62 7.09 2.26
N ASP A 26 12.67 8.39 2.10
CA ASP A 26 11.50 9.27 2.23
C ASP A 26 10.75 9.33 0.90
N SER A 27 9.47 8.93 0.90
CA SER A 27 8.59 9.01 -0.28
C SER A 27 8.11 10.45 -0.54
N CYS A 28 8.22 11.33 0.45
CA CYS A 28 7.69 12.69 0.48
C CYS A 28 6.20 12.79 0.11
N ALA A 29 5.44 11.70 0.27
CA ALA A 29 4.08 11.56 -0.24
C ALA A 29 3.93 12.01 -1.72
N ALA A 30 4.97 11.82 -2.54
CA ALA A 30 4.99 12.20 -3.95
C ALA A 30 5.26 10.97 -4.82
N VAL A 31 4.37 10.70 -5.77
CA VAL A 31 4.48 9.52 -6.66
C VAL A 31 5.84 9.42 -7.35
N PRO A 32 6.41 10.49 -7.95
CA PRO A 32 7.71 10.40 -8.61
C PRO A 32 8.86 10.02 -7.66
N ILE A 33 8.81 10.50 -6.41
CA ILE A 33 9.83 10.22 -5.39
C ILE A 33 9.69 8.80 -4.86
N ALA A 34 8.44 8.34 -4.62
CA ALA A 34 8.16 6.96 -4.24
C ALA A 34 8.64 5.96 -5.31
N VAL A 35 8.41 6.26 -6.60
CA VAL A 35 8.91 5.45 -7.72
C VAL A 35 10.44 5.48 -7.78
N HIS A 36 11.06 6.64 -7.58
CA HIS A 36 12.52 6.73 -7.51
C HIS A 36 13.10 5.87 -6.39
N ALA A 37 12.52 5.93 -5.19
CA ALA A 37 12.92 5.08 -4.06
C ALA A 37 12.75 3.59 -4.37
N ALA A 38 11.67 3.19 -5.05
CA ALA A 38 11.48 1.81 -5.49
C ALA A 38 12.62 1.34 -6.42
N PHE A 39 13.05 2.17 -7.38
CA PHE A 39 14.20 1.85 -8.21
C PHE A 39 15.51 1.75 -7.44
N GLN A 40 15.72 2.60 -6.41
CA GLN A 40 16.89 2.49 -5.56
C GLN A 40 16.90 1.17 -4.78
N LEU A 41 15.74 0.72 -4.28
CA LEU A 41 15.60 -0.54 -3.55
C LEU A 41 15.78 -1.79 -4.44
N LEU A 42 15.57 -1.66 -5.75
CA LEU A 42 15.85 -2.71 -6.74
C LEU A 42 17.35 -2.86 -7.03
N ASN A 43 18.13 -1.80 -6.83
CA ASN A 43 19.56 -1.77 -7.10
C ASN A 43 20.36 -2.08 -5.83
N GLY A 44 21.57 -2.63 -6.01
CA GLY A 44 22.52 -2.77 -4.91
C GLY A 44 23.07 -1.42 -4.42
N LEU A 45 23.71 -1.43 -3.26
CA LEU A 45 24.42 -0.26 -2.71
C LEU A 45 25.67 0.13 -3.51
N ASP A 46 26.12 -0.74 -4.42
CA ASP A 46 27.34 -0.54 -5.18
C ASP A 46 27.05 0.37 -6.40
N PRO A 47 27.73 1.53 -6.54
CA PRO A 47 27.56 2.41 -7.70
C PRO A 47 28.13 1.82 -9.00
N VAL A 48 28.84 0.68 -8.91
CA VAL A 48 29.48 0.03 -10.04
C VAL A 48 28.53 -1.00 -10.65
N PHE A 49 28.09 -0.74 -11.89
CA PHE A 49 27.45 -1.75 -12.71
C PHE A 49 28.48 -2.84 -13.04
N ASP A 50 28.35 -4.01 -12.44
CA ASP A 50 29.12 -5.18 -12.86
C ASP A 50 28.64 -5.61 -14.24
N THR A 51 29.50 -5.45 -15.25
CA THR A 51 29.25 -5.86 -16.64
C THR A 51 29.53 -7.34 -16.87
N GLY A 52 29.89 -8.09 -15.82
CA GLY A 52 30.05 -9.54 -15.90
C GLY A 52 28.70 -10.25 -16.13
N ASP A 53 28.74 -11.44 -16.74
CA ASP A 53 27.55 -12.25 -17.05
C ASP A 53 26.76 -12.72 -15.81
N ASN A 54 27.28 -12.46 -14.60
CA ASN A 54 26.63 -12.79 -13.34
C ASN A 54 26.08 -11.53 -12.68
N CYS A 55 24.81 -11.21 -12.93
CA CYS A 55 24.07 -10.27 -12.09
C CYS A 55 24.07 -10.80 -10.66
N SER A 56 24.94 -10.25 -9.81
CA SER A 56 24.93 -10.55 -8.39
C SER A 56 23.60 -10.07 -7.81
N GLN A 57 22.82 -10.95 -7.18
CA GLN A 57 21.65 -10.55 -6.37
C GLN A 57 22.06 -9.82 -5.07
N SER A 58 23.36 -9.61 -4.86
CA SER A 58 23.89 -8.89 -3.70
C SER A 58 23.42 -7.42 -3.77
N GLY A 59 22.57 -7.04 -2.81
CA GLY A 59 22.14 -5.66 -2.62
C GLY A 59 20.68 -5.37 -2.98
N MET A 60 19.96 -6.28 -3.65
CA MET A 60 18.51 -6.16 -3.83
C MET A 60 17.80 -6.41 -2.49
N VAL A 61 16.79 -5.60 -2.17
CA VAL A 61 16.00 -5.84 -0.96
C VAL A 61 15.10 -7.06 -1.10
N MET A 62 14.97 -7.83 -0.01
CA MET A 62 14.14 -9.04 0.01
C MET A 62 12.64 -8.75 0.17
N ALA A 63 12.31 -7.59 0.74
CA ALA A 63 10.95 -7.14 1.00
C ALA A 63 10.95 -5.63 1.24
N ILE A 64 9.81 -4.99 0.98
CA ILE A 64 9.59 -3.56 1.23
C ILE A 64 8.46 -3.41 2.25
N VAL A 65 8.66 -2.55 3.25
CA VAL A 65 7.60 -2.13 4.18
C VAL A 65 7.17 -0.71 3.82
N GLY A 66 5.90 -0.52 3.49
CA GLY A 66 5.37 0.74 2.96
C GLY A 66 4.42 0.50 1.78
N GLU A 67 3.98 1.53 1.06
CA GLU A 67 3.97 2.95 1.45
C GLU A 67 2.66 3.26 2.19
N SER A 68 2.48 4.45 2.74
CA SER A 68 1.28 4.82 3.47
C SER A 68 0.08 5.13 2.56
N GLY A 69 0.27 5.97 1.55
CA GLY A 69 -0.72 6.35 0.55
C GLY A 69 -0.97 5.26 -0.49
N SER A 70 -2.25 4.99 -0.77
CA SER A 70 -2.64 3.93 -1.71
C SER A 70 -2.13 4.20 -3.14
N THR A 71 -2.18 5.45 -3.61
CA THR A 71 -1.63 5.86 -4.93
C THR A 71 -0.14 5.54 -5.05
N HIS A 72 0.63 5.80 -3.98
CA HIS A 72 2.07 5.55 -3.94
C HIS A 72 2.38 4.06 -3.86
N SER A 73 1.66 3.32 -3.02
CA SER A 73 1.76 1.85 -2.95
C SER A 73 1.45 1.18 -4.28
N ILE A 74 0.45 1.65 -5.03
CA ILE A 74 0.15 1.20 -6.41
C ILE A 74 1.35 1.47 -7.31
N SER A 75 1.90 2.68 -7.25
CA SER A 75 3.03 3.10 -8.08
C SER A 75 4.30 2.28 -7.81
N ILE A 76 4.61 2.02 -6.54
CA ILE A 76 5.73 1.15 -6.13
C ILE A 76 5.46 -0.30 -6.56
N SER A 77 4.25 -0.82 -6.34
CA SER A 77 3.90 -2.20 -6.71
C SER A 77 4.10 -2.47 -8.21
N ARG A 78 3.80 -1.48 -9.06
CA ARG A 78 4.02 -1.59 -10.51
C ARG A 78 5.51 -1.64 -10.90
N VAL A 79 6.39 -1.05 -10.10
CA VAL A 79 7.84 -1.07 -10.32
C VAL A 79 8.43 -2.41 -9.88
N ILE A 80 8.08 -2.85 -8.68
CA ILE A 80 8.72 -4.03 -8.05
C ILE A 80 8.05 -5.36 -8.40
N GLY A 81 6.84 -5.33 -8.96
CA GLY A 81 6.02 -6.53 -9.19
C GLY A 81 6.69 -7.57 -10.10
N SER A 82 7.43 -7.12 -11.12
CA SER A 82 8.17 -8.02 -12.03
C SER A 82 9.41 -8.66 -11.40
N PHE A 83 9.82 -8.23 -10.22
CA PHE A 83 10.99 -8.74 -9.49
C PHE A 83 10.58 -9.66 -8.32
N ASP A 84 9.28 -9.99 -8.21
CA ASP A 84 8.73 -10.81 -7.14
C ASP A 84 9.03 -10.31 -5.71
N ILE A 85 9.29 -9.00 -5.55
CA ILE A 85 9.56 -8.40 -4.25
C ILE A 85 8.23 -8.11 -3.54
N PRO A 86 8.00 -8.66 -2.33
CA PRO A 86 6.80 -8.38 -1.56
C PRO A 86 6.82 -6.95 -0.99
N LEU A 87 5.71 -6.23 -1.20
CA LEU A 87 5.43 -4.94 -0.55
C LEU A 87 4.41 -5.15 0.56
N VAL A 88 4.74 -4.84 1.80
CA VAL A 88 3.82 -4.91 2.95
C VAL A 88 3.51 -3.51 3.44
N SER A 89 2.35 -2.98 3.06
CA SER A 89 1.89 -1.67 3.52
C SER A 89 1.27 -1.74 4.91
N HIS A 90 1.56 -0.74 5.74
CA HIS A 90 0.96 -0.58 7.06
C HIS A 90 -0.28 0.33 7.05
N PHE A 91 -0.59 1.00 5.93
CA PHE A 91 -1.62 2.05 5.91
C PHE A 91 -2.40 2.18 4.59
N SER A 92 -1.96 1.61 3.47
CA SER A 92 -2.68 1.69 2.19
C SER A 92 -3.91 0.78 2.19
N THR A 93 -5.09 1.37 2.35
CA THR A 93 -6.35 0.66 2.54
C THR A 93 -7.21 0.53 1.27
N CYS A 94 -6.82 1.13 0.13
CA CYS A 94 -7.62 1.07 -1.10
C CYS A 94 -8.09 -0.35 -1.42
N ALA A 95 -9.37 -0.52 -1.73
CA ALA A 95 -9.92 -1.81 -2.13
C ALA A 95 -9.24 -2.35 -3.40
N CYS A 96 -8.84 -1.46 -4.30
CA CYS A 96 -8.13 -1.76 -5.54
C CYS A 96 -6.84 -2.57 -5.35
N LEU A 97 -6.11 -2.36 -4.25
CA LEU A 97 -4.88 -3.09 -3.93
C LEU A 97 -5.11 -4.56 -3.51
N SER A 98 -6.37 -4.99 -3.39
CA SER A 98 -6.71 -6.38 -3.08
C SER A 98 -6.76 -7.28 -4.32
N ASP A 99 -6.72 -6.71 -5.53
CA ASP A 99 -6.68 -7.49 -6.77
C ASP A 99 -5.31 -8.16 -6.92
N LYS A 100 -5.26 -9.48 -6.67
CA LYS A 100 -4.03 -10.27 -6.75
C LYS A 100 -3.59 -10.60 -8.18
N GLN A 101 -4.44 -10.40 -9.18
CA GLN A 101 -4.00 -10.48 -10.57
C GLN A 101 -3.21 -9.23 -10.95
N MET A 102 -3.63 -8.07 -10.44
CA MET A 102 -2.95 -6.79 -10.70
C MET A 102 -1.77 -6.51 -9.76
N TYR A 103 -1.88 -6.92 -8.49
CA TYR A 103 -0.89 -6.67 -7.43
C TYR A 103 -0.50 -7.98 -6.69
N PRO A 104 0.14 -8.93 -7.37
CA PRO A 104 0.42 -10.27 -6.81
C PRO A 104 1.31 -10.21 -5.55
N THR A 105 2.28 -9.29 -5.52
CA THR A 105 3.26 -9.14 -4.42
C THR A 105 2.87 -8.11 -3.37
N PHE A 106 1.69 -7.48 -3.48
CA PHE A 106 1.24 -6.49 -2.51
C PHE A 106 0.50 -7.14 -1.34
N PHE A 107 0.89 -6.82 -0.11
CA PHE A 107 0.26 -7.23 1.13
C PHE A 107 0.08 -6.03 2.04
N ARG A 108 -0.72 -6.18 3.09
CA ARG A 108 -0.90 -5.13 4.09
C ARG A 108 -1.33 -5.68 5.44
N THR A 109 -0.97 -4.94 6.49
CA THR A 109 -1.33 -5.24 7.89
C THR A 109 -2.59 -4.48 8.36
N ILE A 110 -3.31 -3.86 7.43
CA ILE A 110 -4.51 -3.05 7.67
C ILE A 110 -5.66 -3.55 6.76
N PRO A 111 -6.94 -3.56 7.20
CA PRO A 111 -8.04 -4.03 6.37
C PRO A 111 -8.31 -3.12 5.16
N SER A 112 -9.08 -3.64 4.21
CA SER A 112 -9.54 -2.90 3.04
C SER A 112 -10.61 -1.86 3.36
N ASP A 113 -10.60 -0.75 2.62
CA ASP A 113 -11.68 0.25 2.60
C ASP A 113 -13.04 -0.33 2.20
N GLN A 114 -13.09 -1.50 1.54
CA GLN A 114 -14.35 -2.17 1.27
C GLN A 114 -15.13 -2.41 2.57
N PHE A 115 -14.45 -2.82 3.64
CA PHE A 115 -15.08 -3.02 4.94
C PHE A 115 -15.54 -1.71 5.57
N GLN A 116 -14.75 -0.64 5.42
CA GLN A 116 -15.11 0.69 5.91
C GLN A 116 -16.32 1.26 5.17
N ALA A 117 -16.36 1.13 3.85
CA ALA A 117 -17.48 1.54 3.00
C ALA A 117 -18.79 0.82 3.40
N ASP A 118 -18.74 -0.50 3.58
CA ASP A 118 -19.90 -1.29 4.00
C ASP A 118 -20.36 -0.90 5.42
N ALA A 119 -19.42 -0.64 6.34
CA ALA A 119 -19.74 -0.20 7.70
C ALA A 119 -20.39 1.20 7.72
N LEU A 120 -19.87 2.15 6.93
CA LEU A 120 -20.42 3.51 6.83
C LEU A 120 -21.83 3.49 6.26
N ALA A 121 -22.10 2.71 5.20
CA ALA A 121 -23.44 2.60 4.65
C ALA A 121 -24.46 2.06 5.68
N LYS A 122 -24.06 1.03 6.45
CA LYS A 122 -24.88 0.49 7.54
C LYS A 122 -25.12 1.51 8.66
N LEU A 123 -24.12 2.34 8.97
CA LEU A 123 -24.24 3.40 9.96
C LEU A 123 -25.25 4.48 9.51
N VAL A 124 -25.17 4.91 8.26
CA VAL A 124 -26.11 5.88 7.66
C VAL A 124 -27.54 5.34 7.73
N LYS A 125 -27.73 4.06 7.36
CA LYS A 125 -29.03 3.38 7.49
C LYS A 125 -29.52 3.28 8.93
N HIS A 126 -28.63 2.97 9.88
CA HIS A 126 -28.99 2.83 11.29
C HIS A 126 -29.63 4.11 11.86
N PHE A 127 -29.13 5.27 11.45
CA PHE A 127 -29.68 6.57 11.86
C PHE A 127 -30.86 7.06 11.01
N GLY A 128 -31.30 6.28 10.02
CA GLY A 128 -32.43 6.64 9.16
C GLY A 128 -32.13 7.78 8.18
N TRP A 129 -30.86 8.07 7.88
CA TRP A 129 -30.49 9.07 6.89
C TRP A 129 -30.67 8.48 5.48
N THR A 130 -31.59 9.05 4.71
CA THR A 130 -31.94 8.53 3.37
C THR A 130 -31.39 9.37 2.22
N TRP A 131 -30.84 10.54 2.51
CA TRP A 131 -30.37 11.50 1.52
C TRP A 131 -29.10 12.18 2.02
N ILE A 132 -27.98 11.95 1.34
CA ILE A 132 -26.64 12.39 1.76
C ILE A 132 -25.86 13.02 0.60
N GLY A 133 -24.86 13.84 0.93
CA GLY A 133 -23.78 14.20 0.01
C GLY A 133 -22.55 13.35 0.30
N ALA A 134 -21.74 13.08 -0.72
CA ALA A 134 -20.50 12.32 -0.59
C ALA A 134 -19.32 13.17 -1.09
N VAL A 135 -18.23 13.18 -0.32
CA VAL A 135 -17.00 13.91 -0.69
C VAL A 135 -15.81 12.99 -0.53
N CYS A 136 -14.88 13.05 -1.48
CA CYS A 136 -13.67 12.22 -1.51
C CYS A 136 -12.42 13.07 -1.79
N SER A 137 -11.24 12.51 -1.52
CA SER A 137 -9.97 13.11 -1.98
C SER A 137 -9.65 12.62 -3.38
N ASP A 138 -9.21 13.49 -4.29
CA ASP A 138 -8.84 13.14 -5.66
C ASP A 138 -7.52 12.35 -5.70
N SER A 139 -7.65 11.04 -5.48
CA SER A 139 -6.57 10.08 -5.34
C SER A 139 -7.11 8.67 -5.54
N ASP A 140 -6.24 7.68 -5.78
CA ASP A 140 -6.68 6.29 -5.89
C ASP A 140 -7.39 5.82 -4.61
N TYR A 141 -6.96 6.29 -3.43
CA TYR A 141 -7.63 6.00 -2.16
C TYR A 141 -9.07 6.55 -2.13
N GLY A 142 -9.23 7.85 -2.34
CA GLY A 142 -10.54 8.50 -2.26
C GLY A 142 -11.48 8.06 -3.38
N ASN A 143 -10.99 7.99 -4.62
CA ASN A 143 -11.79 7.62 -5.79
C ASN A 143 -12.32 6.18 -5.69
N ASN A 144 -11.50 5.23 -5.25
CA ASN A 144 -11.96 3.85 -5.05
C ASN A 144 -12.80 3.68 -3.78
N GLY A 145 -12.47 4.42 -2.72
CA GLY A 145 -13.21 4.42 -1.46
C GLY A 145 -14.64 4.92 -1.65
N ILE A 146 -14.82 6.06 -2.35
CA ILE A 146 -16.15 6.60 -2.63
C ILE A 146 -16.93 5.67 -3.56
N ALA A 147 -16.30 5.10 -4.59
CA ALA A 147 -16.96 4.11 -5.44
C ALA A 147 -17.43 2.86 -4.67
N ALA A 148 -16.66 2.39 -3.68
CA ALA A 148 -17.08 1.31 -2.79
C ALA A 148 -18.28 1.74 -1.92
N PHE A 149 -18.22 2.93 -1.32
CA PHE A 149 -19.29 3.47 -0.49
C PHE A 149 -20.59 3.68 -1.26
N LEU A 150 -20.55 4.27 -2.46
CA LEU A 150 -21.75 4.49 -3.28
C LEU A 150 -22.47 3.18 -3.59
N ARG A 151 -21.73 2.11 -3.90
CA ARG A 151 -22.30 0.76 -4.09
C ARG A 151 -22.91 0.20 -2.81
N ALA A 152 -22.28 0.41 -1.66
CA ALA A 152 -22.79 -0.03 -0.37
C ALA A 152 -24.06 0.76 0.03
N ALA A 153 -24.04 2.08 -0.13
CA ALA A 153 -25.17 2.97 0.13
C ALA A 153 -26.39 2.61 -0.72
N GLN A 154 -26.18 2.34 -2.01
CA GLN A 154 -27.24 1.89 -2.92
C GLN A 154 -27.89 0.58 -2.44
N LYS A 155 -27.10 -0.40 -1.98
CA LYS A 155 -27.63 -1.66 -1.42
C LYS A 155 -28.45 -1.45 -0.16
N GLU A 156 -28.10 -0.44 0.63
CA GLU A 156 -28.82 -0.08 1.85
C GLU A 156 -30.02 0.87 1.61
N GLY A 157 -30.28 1.25 0.35
CA GLY A 157 -31.42 2.10 -0.04
C GLY A 157 -31.21 3.59 0.21
N ILE A 158 -29.97 4.05 0.31
CA ILE A 158 -29.60 5.45 0.58
C ILE A 158 -29.44 6.20 -0.75
N CYS A 159 -30.05 7.38 -0.85
CA CYS A 159 -29.88 8.29 -1.99
C CYS A 159 -28.68 9.21 -1.76
N VAL A 160 -27.86 9.39 -2.80
CA VAL A 160 -26.71 10.30 -2.79
C VAL A 160 -27.00 11.43 -3.76
N GLU A 161 -27.13 12.65 -3.25
CA GLU A 161 -27.46 13.83 -4.06
C GLU A 161 -26.30 14.27 -4.95
N TYR A 162 -25.11 14.33 -4.36
CA TYR A 162 -23.89 14.71 -5.04
C TYR A 162 -22.72 13.87 -4.55
N SER A 163 -21.74 13.67 -5.43
CA SER A 163 -20.47 13.01 -5.12
C SER A 163 -19.37 13.81 -5.76
N GLU A 164 -18.54 14.45 -4.95
CA GLU A 164 -17.45 15.33 -5.40
C GLU A 164 -16.10 14.82 -4.88
N CYS A 165 -15.04 14.98 -5.67
CA CYS A 165 -13.68 14.65 -5.25
C CYS A 165 -12.77 15.87 -5.40
N LEU A 166 -11.97 16.14 -4.36
CA LEU A 166 -11.17 17.36 -4.19
C LEU A 166 -9.67 17.08 -4.11
#